data_AF-A0A952WA26-F1
#
_entry.id   AF-A0A952WA26-F1
#
_cell.length_a   1.000
_cell.length_b   1.000
_cell.length_c   1.000
_cell.angle_alpha   90.00
_cell.angle_beta   90.00
_cell.angle_gamma   90.00
#
_symmetry.space_group_name_H-M   'P 1'
#
loop_
_entity.id
_entity.type
_entity.pdbx_description
1 polymer ?
#
loop_
_entity_poly.entity_id
_entity_poly.type
_entity_poly.pdbx_seq_one_letter_code
_entity_poly.pdbx_strand_id
1 'polypeptide(L)'
;MTQERCNAGKVRWLAAWTALALLMLVLHKLAWAPPDSLEDGLSALSELPGVKSAANAAHLLLGPFWVVCNVLTKDWGVYNFWLSALACLLASGVVLLVVRRAVSWRASKLRNHAGDSSEERISRRRFLVDSPLLGGAALLAAVGGHSAAIAPYSIRLRRYRVPIHDLPESFDGLRAIFIADTHLGPRVPAAYIRDVIATALSLKPDLALLGGDYVHAGTRYIKPAAAMFRPLVEAGVPVVGVLGNHDWYNSRGLVRTFLEKTGVHMVDNARVFLDAQSRRIVAQPPSSGICIAGVGDFLCDVVDADRALAGVPSGMPRVLLSHNPDVAELPTIAGRSGVGGGQRRIDLMLSGHTHGGQIGLPFIGPLYVPGNNGTKYAGGFVQGPAFPVIVSRGVGMSICPIRFCVPPELVEVKFTRA
;
A
#
# COMPACT_ATOMS: atom_id res chain seq x y z
N MET A 1 19.32 51.66 11.85
CA MET A 1 18.74 50.40 12.38
C MET A 1 19.69 49.26 12.03
N THR A 2 20.45 48.77 13.01
CA THR A 2 21.68 47.99 12.83
C THR A 2 21.42 46.51 12.49
N GLN A 3 22.39 45.93 11.77
CA GLN A 3 22.47 44.55 11.27
C GLN A 3 22.22 43.47 12.36
N GLU A 4 22.42 43.82 13.63
CA GLU A 4 22.12 43.01 14.81
C GLU A 4 20.62 42.70 14.98
N ARG A 5 19.71 43.64 14.66
CA ARG A 5 18.26 43.35 14.70
C ARG A 5 17.83 42.36 13.62
N CYS A 6 18.53 42.33 12.49
CA CYS A 6 18.27 41.40 11.39
C CYS A 6 18.77 39.98 11.74
N ASN A 7 19.91 39.86 12.43
CA ASN A 7 20.42 38.57 12.91
C ASN A 7 19.64 38.03 14.13
N ALA A 8 19.22 38.89 15.06
CA ALA A 8 18.36 38.49 16.19
C ALA A 8 16.98 38.00 15.71
N GLY A 9 16.45 38.59 14.62
CA GLY A 9 15.25 38.09 13.94
C GLY A 9 15.48 36.67 13.38
N LYS A 10 16.55 36.45 12.62
CA LYS A 10 16.87 35.15 12.01
C LYS A 10 17.06 34.03 13.04
N VAL A 11 17.68 34.32 14.18
CA VAL A 11 17.89 33.35 15.28
C VAL A 11 16.57 33.01 15.99
N ARG A 12 15.71 34.00 16.24
CA ARG A 12 14.36 33.75 16.81
C ARG A 12 13.46 32.98 15.86
N TRP A 13 13.60 33.22 14.55
CA TRP A 13 12.94 32.44 13.51
C TRP A 13 13.43 31.00 13.52
N LEU A 14 14.75 30.77 13.49
CA LEU A 14 15.32 29.41 13.51
C LEU A 14 14.90 28.63 14.77
N ALA A 15 14.85 29.28 15.94
CA ALA A 15 14.36 28.66 17.17
C ALA A 15 12.86 28.31 17.11
N ALA A 16 12.02 29.20 16.58
CA ALA A 16 10.60 28.92 16.36
C ALA A 16 10.39 27.78 15.34
N TRP A 17 11.28 27.65 14.35
CA TRP A 17 11.27 26.56 13.37
C TRP A 17 11.62 25.21 13.96
N THR A 18 12.67 25.15 14.77
CA THR A 18 13.06 23.94 15.48
C THR A 18 11.93 23.51 16.43
N ALA A 19 11.29 24.46 17.11
CA ALA A 19 10.13 24.18 17.96
C ALA A 19 8.94 23.63 17.18
N LEU A 20 8.63 24.18 15.99
CA LEU A 20 7.54 23.68 15.14
C LEU A 20 7.85 22.28 14.59
N ALA A 21 9.08 22.02 14.15
CA ALA A 21 9.49 20.71 13.66
C ALA A 21 9.42 19.64 14.77
N LEU A 22 9.91 19.98 15.98
CA LEU A 22 9.80 19.12 17.16
C LEU A 22 8.33 18.88 17.55
N LEU A 23 7.48 19.91 17.51
CA LEU A 23 6.05 19.77 17.76
C LEU A 23 5.39 18.81 16.77
N MET A 24 5.76 18.88 15.49
CA MET A 24 5.22 17.98 14.46
C MET A 24 5.70 16.53 14.63
N LEU A 25 6.93 16.32 15.08
CA LEU A 25 7.45 15.00 15.47
C LEU A 25 6.71 14.43 16.67
N VAL A 26 6.44 15.26 17.67
CA VAL A 26 5.65 14.89 18.84
C VAL A 26 4.23 14.56 18.42
N LEU A 27 3.58 15.36 17.56
CA LEU A 27 2.25 15.06 17.01
C LEU A 27 2.25 13.79 16.17
N HIS A 28 3.31 13.51 15.41
CA HIS A 28 3.45 12.27 14.65
C HIS A 28 3.56 11.05 15.57
N LYS A 29 4.48 11.09 16.53
CA LYS A 29 4.65 10.00 17.51
C LYS A 29 3.37 9.82 18.32
N LEU A 30 2.77 10.89 18.80
CA LEU A 30 1.51 10.84 19.55
C LEU A 30 0.38 10.25 18.70
N ALA A 31 0.21 10.68 17.45
CA ALA A 31 -0.88 10.21 16.60
C ALA A 31 -0.71 8.76 16.10
N TRP A 32 0.53 8.29 15.93
CA TRP A 32 0.82 7.08 15.14
C TRP A 32 1.67 6.01 15.84
N ALA A 33 2.28 6.29 16.99
CA ALA A 33 3.00 5.27 17.75
C ALA A 33 2.04 4.24 18.38
N PRO A 34 2.48 2.99 18.59
CA PRO A 34 1.75 2.04 19.43
C PRO A 34 1.49 2.64 20.83
N PRO A 35 0.28 2.55 21.42
CA PRO A 35 0.00 3.00 22.78
C PRO A 35 0.97 2.41 23.79
N ASP A 36 1.33 1.14 23.60
CA ASP A 36 2.28 0.39 24.44
C ASP A 36 3.73 0.89 24.34
N SER A 37 4.02 1.84 23.43
CA SER A 37 5.33 2.48 23.24
C SER A 37 5.36 3.95 23.69
N LEU A 38 4.24 4.47 24.20
CA LEU A 38 4.12 5.81 24.73
C LEU A 38 4.12 5.75 26.26
N GLU A 39 4.88 6.63 26.91
CA GLU A 39 4.85 6.77 28.38
C GLU A 39 3.42 7.09 28.87
N ASP A 40 3.06 6.54 30.04
CA ASP A 40 1.75 6.71 30.66
C ASP A 40 1.41 8.20 30.84
N GLY A 41 0.47 8.69 30.03
CA GLY A 41 0.06 10.11 29.94
C GLY A 41 0.03 10.65 28.51
N LEU A 42 0.92 10.17 27.63
CA LEU A 42 0.95 10.57 26.21
C LEU A 42 -0.09 9.83 25.37
N SER A 43 -0.50 8.63 25.79
CA SER A 43 -1.55 7.84 25.15
C SER A 43 -2.91 8.57 25.12
N ALA A 44 -3.26 9.28 26.19
CA ALA A 44 -4.50 10.06 26.26
C ALA A 44 -4.54 11.23 25.26
N LEU A 45 -3.38 11.82 24.94
CA LEU A 45 -3.26 12.90 23.95
C LEU A 45 -3.46 12.39 22.51
N SER A 46 -3.13 11.12 22.23
CA SER A 46 -3.31 10.51 20.91
C SER A 46 -4.78 10.38 20.48
N GLU A 47 -5.69 10.33 21.47
CA GLU A 47 -7.13 10.16 21.27
C GLU A 47 -7.88 11.51 21.22
N LEU A 48 -7.19 12.65 21.39
CA LEU A 48 -7.83 13.96 21.29
C LEU A 48 -8.33 14.23 19.85
N PRO A 49 -9.57 14.75 19.70
CA PRO A 49 -10.08 15.16 18.41
C PRO A 49 -9.16 16.19 17.75
N GLY A 50 -8.69 15.90 16.54
CA GLY A 50 -7.86 16.80 15.75
C GLY A 50 -6.35 16.53 15.77
N VAL A 51 -5.82 15.73 16.70
CA VAL A 51 -4.38 15.37 16.71
C VAL A 51 -4.00 14.55 15.46
N LYS A 52 -4.83 13.56 15.11
CA LYS A 52 -4.67 12.77 13.88
C LYS A 52 -4.81 13.63 12.62
N SER A 53 -5.75 14.58 12.62
CA SER A 53 -5.95 15.52 11.50
C SER A 53 -4.77 16.48 11.34
N ALA A 54 -4.23 16.99 12.44
CA ALA A 54 -3.04 17.85 12.44
C ALA A 54 -1.79 17.10 11.95
N ALA A 55 -1.61 15.85 12.39
CA ALA A 55 -0.52 15.00 11.92
C ALA A 55 -0.64 14.65 10.43
N ASN A 56 -1.86 14.42 9.92
CA ASN A 56 -2.11 14.21 8.49
C ASN A 56 -1.85 15.47 7.65
N ALA A 57 -2.25 16.65 8.14
CA ALA A 57 -1.94 17.92 7.49
C ALA A 57 -0.42 18.18 7.44
N ALA A 58 0.31 17.83 8.49
CA ALA A 58 1.77 17.89 8.52
C ALA A 58 2.40 16.94 7.48
N HIS A 59 1.89 15.71 7.35
CA HIS A 59 2.36 14.78 6.32
C HIS A 59 2.07 15.24 4.89
N LEU A 60 0.93 15.89 4.64
CA LEU A 60 0.59 16.41 3.33
C LEU A 60 1.59 17.50 2.86
N LEU A 61 2.10 18.31 3.80
CA LEU A 61 3.07 19.36 3.52
C LEU A 61 4.50 18.83 3.31
N LEU A 62 4.82 17.66 3.88
CA LEU A 62 6.20 17.14 3.96
C LEU A 62 6.43 15.84 3.18
N GLY A 63 5.35 15.12 2.87
CA GLY A 63 5.35 13.81 2.21
C GLY A 63 6.05 13.76 0.86
N PRO A 64 5.86 14.74 -0.04
CA PRO A 64 6.57 14.76 -1.32
C PRO A 64 8.09 14.75 -1.18
N PHE A 65 8.63 15.39 -0.13
CA PHE A 65 10.07 15.46 0.07
C PHE A 65 10.62 14.28 0.88
N TRP A 66 9.84 13.77 1.84
CA TRP A 66 10.17 12.51 2.52
C TRP A 66 10.37 11.38 1.49
N VAL A 67 9.51 11.31 0.47
CA VAL A 67 9.66 10.36 -0.65
C VAL A 67 10.93 10.62 -1.46
N VAL A 68 11.22 11.87 -1.83
CA VAL A 68 12.44 12.23 -2.59
C VAL A 68 13.71 11.84 -1.84
N CYS A 69 13.78 12.08 -0.53
CA CYS A 69 14.94 11.71 0.27
C CYS A 69 15.14 10.20 0.34
N ASN A 70 14.10 9.43 0.60
CA ASN A 70 14.21 7.96 0.68
C ASN A 70 14.58 7.34 -0.69
N VAL A 71 14.09 7.91 -1.80
CA VAL A 71 14.47 7.48 -3.16
C VAL A 71 15.95 7.78 -3.47
N LEU A 72 16.47 8.92 -3.01
CA LEU A 72 17.87 9.31 -3.24
C LEU A 72 18.86 8.57 -2.33
N THR A 73 18.48 8.25 -1.11
CA THR A 73 19.39 7.63 -0.13
C THR A 73 19.33 6.10 -0.10
N LYS A 74 18.25 5.49 -0.60
CA LYS A 74 17.97 4.04 -0.50
C LYS A 74 18.05 3.49 0.94
N ASP A 75 17.89 4.35 1.95
CA ASP A 75 17.97 4.01 3.37
C ASP A 75 16.70 4.49 4.09
N TRP A 76 15.94 3.55 4.63
CA TRP A 76 14.66 3.76 5.33
C TRP A 76 14.84 4.00 6.84
N GLY A 77 16.09 4.08 7.33
CA GLY A 77 16.44 4.30 8.74
C GLY A 77 16.43 5.76 9.22
N VAL A 78 16.83 5.95 10.48
CA VAL A 78 16.77 7.19 11.31
C VAL A 78 17.52 8.41 10.70
N TYR A 79 18.35 8.21 9.67
CA TYR A 79 18.93 9.29 8.85
C TYR A 79 17.88 10.17 8.13
N ASN A 80 16.63 9.71 8.10
CA ASN A 80 15.42 10.45 7.71
C ASN A 80 15.22 11.79 8.46
N PHE A 81 15.81 11.98 9.63
CA PHE A 81 15.57 13.17 10.47
C PHE A 81 16.10 14.48 9.85
N TRP A 82 17.37 14.51 9.44
CA TRP A 82 18.02 15.76 9.00
C TRP A 82 17.63 16.18 7.59
N LEU A 83 17.39 15.20 6.71
CA LEU A 83 16.93 15.43 5.35
C LEU A 83 15.45 15.85 5.34
N SER A 84 14.59 15.20 6.15
CA SER A 84 13.21 15.66 6.33
C SER A 84 13.14 17.03 7.02
N ALA A 85 14.08 17.38 7.91
CA ALA A 85 14.15 18.72 8.49
C ALA A 85 14.56 19.78 7.45
N LEU A 86 15.54 19.49 6.59
CA LEU A 86 15.96 20.36 5.48
C LEU A 86 14.83 20.53 4.45
N ALA A 87 14.04 19.47 4.22
CA ALA A 87 12.79 19.47 3.47
C ALA A 87 11.78 20.48 3.97
N CYS A 88 11.52 20.38 5.28
CA CYS A 88 10.54 21.18 5.98
C CYS A 88 10.93 22.64 5.80
N LEU A 89 12.22 22.97 5.96
CA LEU A 89 12.76 24.31 5.78
C LEU A 89 12.56 24.85 4.36
N LEU A 90 12.75 24.04 3.32
CA LEU A 90 12.58 24.47 1.92
C LEU A 90 11.10 24.61 1.52
N ALA A 91 10.26 23.63 1.86
CA ALA A 91 8.83 23.64 1.54
C ALA A 91 8.06 24.73 2.32
N SER A 92 8.40 24.92 3.60
CA SER A 92 7.83 26.00 4.41
C SER A 92 8.32 27.39 3.97
N GLY A 93 9.50 27.50 3.37
CA GLY A 93 9.95 28.72 2.69
C GLY A 93 9.03 29.13 1.53
N VAL A 94 8.59 28.17 0.71
CA VAL A 94 7.65 28.42 -0.40
C VAL A 94 6.25 28.75 0.12
N VAL A 95 5.72 27.97 1.07
CA VAL A 95 4.41 28.22 1.69
C VAL A 95 4.38 29.57 2.39
N LEU A 96 5.46 29.96 3.09
CA LEU A 96 5.55 31.28 3.70
C LEU A 96 5.73 32.41 2.71
N LEU A 97 6.38 32.21 1.56
CA LEU A 97 6.39 33.23 0.51
C LEU A 97 4.97 33.47 -0.02
N VAL A 98 4.19 32.41 -0.20
CA VAL A 98 2.78 32.49 -0.61
C VAL A 98 1.91 33.15 0.47
N VAL A 99 2.02 32.70 1.73
CA VAL A 99 1.27 33.26 2.87
C VAL A 99 1.69 34.70 3.16
N ARG A 100 2.98 35.02 3.15
CA ARG A 100 3.48 36.40 3.33
C ARG A 100 2.98 37.32 2.22
N ARG A 101 2.89 36.84 0.97
CA ARG A 101 2.26 37.59 -0.13
C ARG A 101 0.76 37.75 0.08
N ALA A 102 0.06 36.72 0.53
CA ALA A 102 -1.38 36.78 0.81
C ALA A 102 -1.69 37.73 1.99
N VAL A 103 -0.88 37.68 3.04
CA VAL A 103 -0.96 38.56 4.21
C VAL A 103 -0.56 39.98 3.86
N SER A 104 0.49 40.19 3.06
CA SER A 104 0.87 41.54 2.62
C SER A 104 -0.17 42.15 1.68
N TRP A 105 -0.81 41.34 0.83
CA TRP A 105 -1.97 41.73 0.03
C TRP A 105 -3.18 42.09 0.89
N ARG A 106 -3.49 41.29 1.92
CA ARG A 106 -4.62 41.57 2.83
C ARG A 106 -4.34 42.80 3.71
N ALA A 107 -3.10 42.96 4.17
CA ALA A 107 -2.65 44.12 4.94
C ALA A 107 -2.51 45.39 4.10
N SER A 108 -2.26 45.31 2.78
CA SER A 108 -2.39 46.47 1.90
C SER A 108 -3.85 46.84 1.70
N LYS A 109 -4.74 45.84 1.55
CA LYS A 109 -6.19 46.06 1.43
C LYS A 109 -6.82 46.72 2.67
N LEU A 110 -6.36 46.33 3.87
CA LEU A 110 -6.79 46.91 5.15
C LEU A 110 -6.19 48.31 5.40
N ARG A 111 -4.99 48.61 4.92
CA ARG A 111 -4.39 49.96 5.00
C ARG A 111 -5.01 50.94 4.01
N ASN A 112 -5.43 50.47 2.83
CA ASN A 112 -6.12 51.29 1.83
C ASN A 112 -7.60 51.59 2.17
N HIS A 113 -8.13 51.08 3.30
CA HIS A 113 -9.46 51.46 3.80
C HIS A 113 -9.46 52.74 4.67
N ALA A 114 -8.30 53.38 4.89
CA ALA A 114 -8.20 54.63 5.67
C ALA A 114 -7.87 55.88 4.85
N GLY A 115 -7.84 55.80 3.51
CA GLY A 115 -7.66 56.98 2.68
C GLY A 115 -7.45 56.64 1.22
N ASP A 116 -8.26 57.31 0.38
CA ASP A 116 -8.24 57.37 -1.08
C ASP A 116 -9.09 56.35 -1.86
N SER A 117 -10.11 56.87 -2.52
CA SER A 117 -11.05 56.20 -3.42
C SER A 117 -10.54 56.24 -4.87
N SER A 118 -9.31 55.81 -5.10
CA SER A 118 -8.84 55.50 -6.45
C SER A 118 -9.09 54.01 -6.72
N GLU A 119 -9.82 53.68 -7.79
CA GLU A 119 -9.99 52.29 -8.23
C GLU A 119 -8.60 51.65 -8.41
N GLU A 120 -8.19 50.83 -7.46
CA GLU A 120 -6.90 50.16 -7.47
C GLU A 120 -6.92 49.08 -8.57
N ARG A 121 -6.76 49.51 -9.83
CA ARG A 121 -6.68 48.64 -11.00
C ARG A 121 -5.54 47.65 -10.80
N ILE A 122 -5.88 46.36 -10.67
CA ILE A 122 -4.89 45.28 -10.62
C ILE A 122 -3.97 45.44 -11.84
N SER A 123 -2.68 45.74 -11.61
CA SER A 123 -1.76 45.92 -12.72
C SER A 123 -1.66 44.61 -13.50
N ARG A 124 -1.64 44.69 -14.84
CA ARG A 124 -1.51 43.51 -15.72
C ARG A 124 -0.38 42.59 -15.27
N ARG A 125 0.74 43.16 -14.83
CA ARG A 125 1.89 42.42 -14.28
C ARG A 125 1.55 41.62 -13.02
N ARG A 126 0.79 42.22 -12.08
CA ARG A 126 0.40 41.55 -10.83
C ARG A 126 -0.62 40.43 -11.10
N PHE A 127 -1.57 40.66 -12.00
CA PHE A 127 -2.50 39.62 -12.44
C PHE A 127 -1.79 38.46 -13.16
N LEU A 128 -0.89 38.75 -14.10
CA LEU A 128 -0.17 37.73 -14.87
C LEU A 128 0.84 36.93 -14.03
N VAL A 129 1.35 37.48 -12.93
CA VAL A 129 2.30 36.77 -12.05
C VAL A 129 1.58 36.07 -10.89
N ASP A 130 0.63 36.72 -10.24
CA ASP A 130 -0.01 36.17 -9.03
C ASP A 130 -1.08 35.12 -9.37
N SER A 131 -1.78 35.23 -10.50
CA SER A 131 -2.84 34.27 -10.87
C SER A 131 -2.31 32.87 -11.20
N PRO A 132 -1.21 32.70 -11.98
CA PRO A 132 -0.61 31.38 -12.18
C PRO A 132 -0.03 30.79 -10.90
N LEU A 133 0.53 31.61 -10.00
CA LEU A 133 1.05 31.15 -8.72
C LEU A 133 -0.06 30.65 -7.79
N LEU A 134 -1.15 31.41 -7.67
CA LEU A 134 -2.32 31.02 -6.86
C LEU A 134 -3.02 29.80 -7.47
N GLY A 135 -3.20 29.79 -8.80
CA GLY A 135 -3.76 28.64 -9.52
C GLY A 135 -2.91 27.38 -9.36
N GLY A 136 -1.59 27.50 -9.48
CA GLY A 136 -0.65 26.41 -9.26
C GLY A 136 -0.66 25.89 -7.83
N ALA A 137 -0.68 26.77 -6.83
CA ALA A 137 -0.77 26.36 -5.42
C ALA A 137 -2.10 25.66 -5.11
N ALA A 138 -3.22 26.18 -5.63
CA ALA A 138 -4.52 25.54 -5.48
C ALA A 138 -4.56 24.15 -6.14
N LEU A 139 -3.98 24.02 -7.33
CA LEU A 139 -3.87 22.73 -8.02
C LEU A 139 -3.02 21.72 -7.22
N LEU A 140 -1.86 22.13 -6.71
CA LEU A 140 -1.01 21.26 -5.89
C LEU A 140 -1.72 20.82 -4.61
N ALA A 141 -2.45 21.73 -3.94
CA ALA A 141 -3.25 21.41 -2.77
C ALA A 141 -4.38 20.42 -3.11
N ALA A 142 -5.06 20.61 -4.24
CA ALA A 142 -6.12 19.72 -4.69
C ALA A 142 -5.58 18.32 -5.03
N VAL A 143 -4.46 18.25 -5.76
CA VAL A 143 -3.80 16.98 -6.12
C VAL A 143 -3.29 16.26 -4.88
N GLY A 144 -2.59 16.96 -3.98
CA GLY A 144 -2.10 16.39 -2.73
C GLY A 144 -3.23 15.89 -1.82
N GLY A 145 -4.26 16.72 -1.64
CA GLY A 145 -5.45 16.35 -0.86
C GLY A 145 -6.17 15.15 -1.44
N HIS A 146 -6.40 15.11 -2.75
CA HIS A 146 -7.00 13.96 -3.42
C HIS A 146 -6.15 12.68 -3.23
N SER A 147 -4.83 12.79 -3.37
CA SER A 147 -3.90 11.65 -3.29
C SER A 147 -3.79 11.05 -1.88
N ALA A 148 -4.08 11.82 -0.83
CA ALA A 148 -4.04 11.35 0.55
C ALA A 148 -5.41 10.96 1.11
N ALA A 149 -6.48 11.64 0.69
CA ALA A 149 -7.80 11.51 1.32
C ALA A 149 -8.82 10.75 0.48
N ILE A 150 -8.66 10.69 -0.85
CA ILE A 150 -9.67 10.11 -1.76
C ILE A 150 -9.10 8.91 -2.50
N ALA A 151 -7.99 9.10 -3.21
CA ALA A 151 -7.37 8.07 -4.03
C ALA A 151 -7.04 6.78 -3.24
N PRO A 152 -6.57 6.83 -1.98
CA PRO A 152 -6.27 5.63 -1.23
C PRO A 152 -7.46 4.75 -0.85
N TYR A 153 -8.67 5.31 -0.91
CA TYR A 153 -9.92 4.61 -0.58
C TYR A 153 -10.80 4.40 -1.82
N SER A 154 -10.26 4.73 -3.01
CA SER A 154 -10.94 4.59 -4.30
C SER A 154 -10.61 3.25 -4.96
N ILE A 155 -11.05 2.15 -4.34
CA ILE A 155 -10.80 0.78 -4.81
C ILE A 155 -11.26 0.58 -6.27
N ARG A 156 -10.41 -0.06 -7.08
CA ARG A 156 -10.72 -0.40 -8.47
C ARG A 156 -10.80 -1.92 -8.63
N LEU A 157 -11.89 -2.39 -9.21
CA LEU A 157 -12.01 -3.79 -9.60
C LEU A 157 -11.22 -4.03 -10.89
N ARG A 158 -10.26 -4.95 -10.84
CA ARG A 158 -9.50 -5.44 -12.00
C ARG A 158 -9.92 -6.84 -12.34
N ARG A 159 -10.17 -7.10 -13.62
CA ARG A 159 -10.62 -8.39 -14.11
C ARG A 159 -9.60 -8.98 -15.07
N TYR A 160 -9.18 -10.21 -14.81
CA TYR A 160 -8.33 -10.98 -15.70
C TYR A 160 -9.06 -12.25 -16.12
N ARG A 161 -8.89 -12.62 -17.39
CA ARG A 161 -9.27 -13.95 -17.90
C ARG A 161 -7.97 -14.67 -18.19
N VAL A 162 -7.73 -15.79 -17.51
CA VAL A 162 -6.46 -16.51 -17.59
C VAL A 162 -6.72 -17.92 -18.12
N PRO A 163 -6.15 -18.27 -19.28
CA PRO A 163 -6.17 -19.64 -19.77
C PRO A 163 -5.28 -20.51 -18.87
N ILE A 164 -5.83 -21.61 -18.38
CA ILE A 164 -5.15 -22.58 -17.53
C ILE A 164 -5.17 -23.94 -18.24
N HIS A 165 -3.99 -24.52 -18.46
CA HIS A 165 -3.87 -25.83 -19.09
C HIS A 165 -4.45 -26.93 -18.18
N ASP A 166 -5.05 -27.96 -18.76
CA ASP A 166 -5.68 -29.09 -18.04
C ASP A 166 -6.74 -28.69 -16.99
N LEU A 167 -7.30 -27.48 -17.07
CA LEU A 167 -8.33 -27.03 -16.15
C LEU A 167 -9.58 -27.91 -16.28
N PRO A 168 -10.11 -28.50 -15.18
CA PRO A 168 -11.34 -29.30 -15.22
C PRO A 168 -12.49 -28.57 -15.92
N GLU A 169 -13.33 -29.30 -16.66
CA GLU A 169 -14.46 -28.69 -17.40
C GLU A 169 -15.41 -27.93 -16.48
N SER A 170 -15.70 -28.49 -15.30
CA SER A 170 -16.54 -27.80 -14.30
C SER A 170 -15.93 -26.49 -13.79
N PHE A 171 -14.61 -26.30 -13.94
CA PHE A 171 -13.90 -25.08 -13.55
C PHE A 171 -13.73 -24.07 -14.68
N ASP A 172 -14.23 -24.35 -15.89
CA ASP A 172 -14.24 -23.33 -16.94
C ASP A 172 -15.14 -22.16 -16.51
N GLY A 173 -14.52 -20.99 -16.36
CA GLY A 173 -15.16 -19.80 -15.85
C GLY A 173 -15.20 -19.66 -14.32
N LEU A 174 -14.48 -20.49 -13.57
CA LEU A 174 -14.27 -20.31 -12.13
C LEU A 174 -13.75 -18.90 -11.83
N ARG A 175 -14.40 -18.21 -10.89
CA ARG A 175 -14.04 -16.85 -10.46
C ARG A 175 -13.32 -16.88 -9.12
N ALA A 176 -12.03 -16.59 -9.14
CA ALA A 176 -11.24 -16.36 -7.95
C ALA A 176 -11.18 -14.85 -7.65
N ILE A 177 -11.48 -14.46 -6.42
CA ILE A 177 -11.18 -13.12 -5.92
C ILE A 177 -9.82 -13.12 -5.23
N PHE A 178 -8.93 -12.21 -5.60
CA PHE A 178 -7.60 -12.05 -5.01
C PHE A 178 -7.52 -10.75 -4.22
N ILE A 179 -7.18 -10.87 -2.93
CA ILE A 179 -7.14 -9.78 -1.96
C ILE A 179 -5.76 -9.77 -1.30
N ALA A 180 -5.02 -8.68 -1.46
CA ALA A 180 -3.67 -8.55 -0.93
C ALA A 180 -3.47 -7.17 -0.28
N ASP A 181 -2.52 -7.09 0.66
CA ASP A 181 -2.01 -5.85 1.24
C ASP A 181 -3.11 -4.98 1.88
N THR A 182 -3.99 -5.60 2.67
CA THR A 182 -5.07 -4.86 3.36
C THR A 182 -4.52 -3.92 4.43
N HIS A 183 -3.37 -4.25 5.04
CA HIS A 183 -2.66 -3.42 6.02
C HIS A 183 -3.58 -2.78 7.06
N LEU A 184 -4.46 -3.56 7.70
CA LEU A 184 -5.30 -3.03 8.76
C LEU A 184 -4.41 -2.34 9.81
N GLY A 185 -4.76 -1.09 10.12
CA GLY A 185 -3.98 -0.28 11.04
C GLY A 185 -4.46 1.16 11.06
N PRO A 186 -3.64 2.08 11.60
CA PRO A 186 -4.04 3.48 11.78
C PRO A 186 -4.44 4.21 10.49
N ARG A 187 -3.87 3.82 9.35
CA ARG A 187 -4.08 4.47 8.04
C ARG A 187 -5.15 3.79 7.18
N VAL A 188 -5.33 2.48 7.36
CA VAL A 188 -6.33 1.69 6.65
C VAL A 188 -7.38 1.23 7.66
N PRO A 189 -8.51 1.94 7.76
CA PRO A 189 -9.51 1.65 8.78
C PRO A 189 -10.26 0.36 8.46
N ALA A 190 -10.69 -0.37 9.50
CA ALA A 190 -11.47 -1.60 9.35
C ALA A 190 -12.75 -1.40 8.53
N ALA A 191 -13.39 -0.22 8.61
CA ALA A 191 -14.59 0.09 7.83
C ALA A 191 -14.34 -0.01 6.33
N TYR A 192 -13.24 0.58 5.84
CA TYR A 192 -12.86 0.50 4.44
C TYR A 192 -12.61 -0.95 3.99
N ILE A 193 -11.90 -1.75 4.81
CA ILE A 193 -11.65 -3.16 4.49
C ILE A 193 -12.98 -3.93 4.44
N ARG A 194 -13.91 -3.68 5.36
CA ARG A 194 -15.26 -4.29 5.32
C ARG A 194 -16.00 -3.97 4.03
N ASP A 195 -15.94 -2.73 3.54
CA ASP A 195 -16.58 -2.34 2.28
C ASP A 195 -15.96 -3.07 1.08
N VAL A 196 -14.63 -3.27 1.10
CA VAL A 196 -13.92 -4.06 0.10
C VAL A 196 -14.33 -5.55 0.15
N ILE A 197 -14.45 -6.13 1.34
CA ILE A 197 -14.90 -7.52 1.51
C ILE A 197 -16.37 -7.68 1.08
N ALA A 198 -17.23 -6.70 1.40
CA ALA A 198 -18.62 -6.69 0.93
C ALA A 198 -18.68 -6.60 -0.60
N THR A 199 -17.82 -5.79 -1.21
CA THR A 199 -17.67 -5.72 -2.68
C THR A 199 -17.22 -7.07 -3.23
N ALA A 200 -16.22 -7.73 -2.64
CA ALA A 200 -15.76 -9.05 -3.04
C ALA A 200 -16.89 -10.10 -2.98
N LEU A 201 -17.67 -10.12 -1.90
CA LEU A 201 -18.84 -11.01 -1.76
C LEU A 201 -19.92 -10.74 -2.82
N SER A 202 -20.16 -9.47 -3.17
CA SER A 202 -21.15 -9.11 -4.19
C SER A 202 -20.83 -9.67 -5.59
N LEU A 203 -19.55 -9.98 -5.84
CA LEU A 203 -19.08 -10.59 -7.09
C LEU A 203 -19.37 -12.11 -7.15
N LYS A 204 -19.83 -12.71 -6.04
CA LYS A 204 -20.12 -14.14 -5.92
C LYS A 204 -18.93 -15.01 -6.37
N PRO A 205 -17.75 -14.87 -5.73
CA PRO A 205 -16.57 -15.63 -6.08
C PRO A 205 -16.74 -17.10 -5.71
N ASP A 206 -16.14 -17.97 -6.50
CA ASP A 206 -16.08 -19.42 -6.25
C ASP A 206 -14.90 -19.79 -5.35
N LEU A 207 -13.92 -18.89 -5.24
CA LEU A 207 -12.66 -19.05 -4.51
C LEU A 207 -12.15 -17.67 -4.07
N ALA A 208 -11.62 -17.57 -2.86
CA ALA A 208 -10.89 -16.39 -2.40
C ALA A 208 -9.42 -16.74 -2.13
N LEU A 209 -8.53 -15.94 -2.71
CA LEU A 209 -7.08 -16.08 -2.61
C LEU A 209 -6.53 -14.85 -1.89
N LEU A 210 -5.77 -15.06 -0.82
CA LEU A 210 -5.23 -14.00 0.02
C LEU A 210 -3.72 -13.88 -0.17
N GLY A 211 -3.27 -12.68 -0.52
CA GLY A 211 -1.90 -12.41 -0.95
C GLY A 211 -0.93 -11.95 0.14
N GLY A 212 -1.31 -11.95 1.42
CA GLY A 212 -0.46 -11.47 2.51
C GLY A 212 -0.60 -9.97 2.82
N ASP A 213 0.11 -9.53 3.86
CA ASP A 213 0.12 -8.19 4.46
C ASP A 213 -1.26 -7.72 4.94
N TYR A 214 -1.80 -8.48 5.90
CA TYR A 214 -3.08 -8.20 6.52
C TYR A 214 -3.00 -7.11 7.57
N VAL A 215 -1.84 -6.96 8.21
CA VAL A 215 -1.60 -6.01 9.31
C VAL A 215 -0.54 -5.00 8.90
N HIS A 216 -0.75 -3.72 9.22
CA HIS A 216 0.30 -2.72 8.98
C HIS A 216 1.41 -2.79 10.03
N ALA A 217 1.07 -2.54 11.30
CA ALA A 217 1.99 -2.52 12.42
C ALA A 217 1.25 -2.65 13.77
N GLY A 218 1.77 -3.49 14.66
CA GLY A 218 1.25 -3.75 16.01
C GLY A 218 0.38 -5.00 16.10
N THR A 219 0.59 -5.77 17.17
CA THR A 219 -0.13 -7.03 17.43
C THR A 219 -1.63 -6.83 17.69
N ARG A 220 -2.04 -5.64 18.18
CA ARG A 220 -3.45 -5.31 18.45
C ARG A 220 -4.37 -5.41 17.22
N TYR A 221 -3.82 -5.27 16.01
CA TYR A 221 -4.60 -5.36 14.78
C TYR A 221 -4.68 -6.78 14.21
N ILE A 222 -3.91 -7.74 14.72
CA ILE A 222 -3.84 -9.10 14.17
C ILE A 222 -5.21 -9.79 14.19
N LYS A 223 -5.84 -9.89 15.37
CA LYS A 223 -7.14 -10.54 15.50
C LYS A 223 -8.25 -9.79 14.72
N PRO A 224 -8.35 -8.45 14.78
CA PRO A 224 -9.26 -7.69 13.93
C PRO A 224 -9.02 -7.90 12.43
N ALA A 225 -7.78 -7.96 11.96
CA ALA A 225 -7.44 -8.14 10.54
C ALA A 225 -7.90 -9.50 10.04
N ALA A 226 -7.60 -10.58 10.79
CA ALA A 226 -8.07 -11.92 10.45
C ALA A 226 -9.60 -12.00 10.38
N ALA A 227 -10.29 -11.33 11.32
CA ALA A 227 -11.75 -11.31 11.35
C ALA A 227 -12.39 -10.64 10.12
N MET A 228 -11.67 -9.80 9.37
CA MET A 228 -12.20 -9.18 8.14
C MET A 228 -12.55 -10.21 7.06
N PHE A 229 -11.91 -11.37 7.06
CA PHE A 229 -12.13 -12.41 6.05
C PHE A 229 -13.21 -13.43 6.42
N ARG A 230 -13.70 -13.39 7.67
CA ARG A 230 -14.76 -14.28 8.17
C ARG A 230 -16.02 -14.30 7.28
N PRO A 231 -16.52 -13.16 6.76
CA PRO A 231 -17.71 -13.16 5.90
C PRO A 231 -17.56 -13.99 4.62
N LEU A 232 -16.35 -14.14 4.07
CA LEU A 232 -16.10 -15.01 2.90
C LEU A 232 -16.31 -16.49 3.27
N VAL A 233 -15.76 -16.90 4.41
CA VAL A 233 -15.90 -18.27 4.93
C VAL A 233 -17.35 -18.58 5.28
N GLU A 234 -18.04 -17.65 5.96
CA GLU A 234 -19.46 -17.80 6.33
C GLU A 234 -20.39 -17.85 5.10
N ALA A 235 -19.99 -17.22 3.99
CA ALA A 235 -20.67 -17.33 2.71
C ALA A 235 -20.38 -18.66 1.96
N GLY A 236 -19.58 -19.56 2.55
CA GLY A 236 -19.21 -20.85 1.97
C GLY A 236 -18.14 -20.77 0.88
N VAL A 237 -17.46 -19.62 0.73
CA VAL A 237 -16.37 -19.46 -0.24
C VAL A 237 -15.10 -20.09 0.33
N PRO A 238 -14.44 -21.02 -0.37
CA PRO A 238 -13.10 -21.49 -0.04
C PRO A 238 -12.11 -20.33 0.05
N VAL A 239 -11.37 -20.19 1.15
CA VAL A 239 -10.38 -19.11 1.34
C VAL A 239 -8.99 -19.71 1.57
N VAL A 240 -8.04 -19.37 0.73
CA VAL A 240 -6.63 -19.85 0.79
C VAL A 240 -5.70 -18.65 0.81
N GLY A 241 -4.65 -18.67 1.64
CA GLY A 241 -3.78 -17.50 1.80
C GLY A 241 -2.33 -17.80 2.12
N VAL A 242 -1.48 -16.81 1.88
CA VAL A 242 -0.08 -16.76 2.34
C VAL A 242 0.13 -15.54 3.24
N LEU A 243 1.22 -15.53 4.00
CA LEU A 243 1.66 -14.39 4.78
C LEU A 243 2.53 -13.45 3.94
N GLY A 244 2.43 -12.16 4.24
CA GLY A 244 3.38 -11.16 3.73
C GLY A 244 4.46 -10.79 4.74
N ASN A 245 5.35 -9.90 4.34
CA ASN A 245 6.47 -9.49 5.18
C ASN A 245 6.01 -8.72 6.42
N HIS A 246 4.97 -7.87 6.34
CA HIS A 246 4.43 -7.19 7.51
C HIS A 246 3.78 -8.16 8.49
N ASP A 247 3.09 -9.19 8.01
CA ASP A 247 2.51 -10.22 8.88
C ASP A 247 3.61 -10.93 9.68
N TRP A 248 4.73 -11.23 9.01
CA TRP A 248 5.90 -11.84 9.61
C TRP A 248 6.54 -10.93 10.65
N TYR A 249 6.82 -9.67 10.30
CA TYR A 249 7.46 -8.68 11.19
C TYR A 249 6.63 -8.39 12.44
N ASN A 250 5.30 -8.45 12.35
CA ASN A 250 4.42 -8.20 13.49
C ASN A 250 4.29 -9.41 14.40
N SER A 251 3.92 -10.56 13.85
CA SER A 251 3.98 -11.87 14.53
C SER A 251 3.46 -12.95 13.57
N ARG A 252 4.37 -13.56 12.80
CA ARG A 252 4.06 -14.67 11.88
C ARG A 252 3.09 -15.70 12.48
N GLY A 253 3.41 -16.21 13.67
CA GLY A 253 2.65 -17.27 14.33
C GLY A 253 1.24 -16.85 14.74
N LEU A 254 1.09 -15.65 15.30
CA LEU A 254 -0.23 -15.15 15.71
C LEU A 254 -1.11 -14.83 14.51
N VAL A 255 -0.58 -14.17 13.48
CA VAL A 255 -1.33 -13.84 12.25
C VAL A 255 -1.86 -15.12 11.62
N ARG A 256 -0.99 -16.11 11.41
CA ARG A 256 -1.37 -17.43 10.89
C ARG A 256 -2.48 -18.07 11.73
N THR A 257 -2.27 -18.13 13.05
CA THR A 257 -3.22 -18.77 13.98
C THR A 257 -4.62 -18.13 13.91
N PHE A 258 -4.70 -16.80 13.85
CA PHE A 258 -6.01 -16.12 13.81
C PHE A 258 -6.71 -16.24 12.45
N LEU A 259 -5.95 -16.28 11.35
CA LEU A 259 -6.50 -16.55 10.01
C LEU A 259 -7.04 -17.98 9.92
N GLU A 260 -6.27 -18.97 10.37
CA GLU A 260 -6.70 -20.37 10.40
C GLU A 260 -7.95 -20.56 11.28
N LYS A 261 -8.02 -19.91 12.45
CA LYS A 261 -9.22 -19.89 13.31
C LYS A 261 -10.45 -19.24 12.65
N THR A 262 -10.26 -18.46 11.59
CA THR A 262 -11.34 -17.87 10.81
C THR A 262 -11.82 -18.80 9.69
N GLY A 263 -11.07 -19.87 9.40
CA GLY A 263 -11.35 -20.82 8.33
C GLY A 263 -10.54 -20.58 7.05
N VAL A 264 -9.50 -19.73 7.12
CA VAL A 264 -8.55 -19.54 6.01
C VAL A 264 -7.54 -20.68 6.00
N HIS A 265 -7.34 -21.30 4.84
CA HIS A 265 -6.30 -22.30 4.63
C HIS A 265 -4.96 -21.61 4.33
N MET A 266 -4.06 -21.56 5.31
CA MET A 266 -2.74 -20.94 5.16
C MET A 266 -1.73 -21.92 4.53
N VAL A 267 -1.17 -21.54 3.38
CA VAL A 267 -0.36 -22.42 2.52
C VAL A 267 1.10 -21.98 2.36
N ASP A 268 1.69 -21.26 3.34
CA ASP A 268 3.12 -20.93 3.31
C ASP A 268 3.97 -22.21 3.26
N ASN A 269 4.70 -22.41 2.15
CA ASN A 269 5.47 -23.64 1.84
C ASN A 269 4.61 -24.92 1.92
N ALA A 270 3.36 -24.80 1.50
CA ALA A 270 2.38 -25.87 1.54
C ALA A 270 1.39 -25.73 0.37
N ARG A 271 0.40 -26.60 0.32
CA ARG A 271 -0.65 -26.59 -0.69
C ARG A 271 -1.94 -27.14 -0.14
N VAL A 272 -3.01 -26.82 -0.84
CA VAL A 272 -4.29 -27.49 -0.75
C VAL A 272 -4.84 -27.71 -2.16
N PHE A 273 -5.89 -28.53 -2.27
CA PHE A 273 -6.55 -28.77 -3.55
C PHE A 273 -7.99 -28.30 -3.49
N LEU A 274 -8.46 -27.65 -4.56
CA LEU A 274 -9.87 -27.38 -4.75
C LEU A 274 -10.45 -28.48 -5.64
N ASP A 275 -11.33 -29.29 -5.06
CA ASP A 275 -11.96 -30.41 -5.75
C ASP A 275 -13.04 -29.93 -6.74
N ALA A 276 -12.95 -30.43 -7.97
CA ALA A 276 -13.85 -30.08 -9.07
C ALA A 276 -15.29 -30.54 -8.85
N GLN A 277 -15.48 -31.61 -8.08
CA GLN A 277 -16.80 -32.15 -7.80
C GLN A 277 -17.46 -31.46 -6.61
N SER A 278 -16.82 -31.48 -5.44
CA SER A 278 -17.42 -30.93 -4.21
C SER A 278 -17.32 -29.41 -4.08
N ARG A 279 -16.44 -28.74 -4.86
CA ARG A 279 -16.09 -27.32 -4.70
C ARG A 279 -15.51 -26.99 -3.32
N ARG A 280 -14.89 -27.97 -2.65
CA ARG A 280 -14.29 -27.81 -1.32
C ARG A 280 -12.78 -27.96 -1.37
N ILE A 281 -12.14 -27.41 -0.35
CA ILE A 281 -10.72 -27.61 -0.10
C ILE A 281 -10.50 -29.01 0.49
N VAL A 282 -9.58 -29.76 -0.11
CA VAL A 282 -9.14 -31.09 0.34
C VAL A 282 -7.61 -31.14 0.47
N ALA A 283 -7.12 -31.98 1.37
CA ALA A 283 -5.68 -32.09 1.69
C ALA A 283 -4.90 -33.00 0.73
N GLN A 284 -5.58 -34.00 0.15
CA GLN A 284 -5.00 -34.95 -0.79
C GLN A 284 -5.46 -34.63 -2.22
N PRO A 285 -4.65 -34.94 -3.25
CA PRO A 285 -5.02 -34.66 -4.63
C PRO A 285 -6.35 -35.36 -5.01
N PRO A 286 -7.39 -34.62 -5.44
CA PRO A 286 -8.60 -35.24 -5.99
C PRO A 286 -8.32 -35.81 -7.39
N SER A 287 -9.25 -36.62 -7.90
CA SER A 287 -9.19 -37.11 -9.29
C SER A 287 -9.29 -35.98 -10.32
N SER A 288 -10.01 -34.91 -9.99
CA SER A 288 -10.16 -33.71 -10.79
C SER A 288 -10.20 -32.48 -9.89
N GLY A 289 -9.39 -31.47 -10.19
CA GLY A 289 -9.30 -30.26 -9.37
C GLY A 289 -8.11 -29.40 -9.76
N ILE A 290 -7.84 -28.39 -8.93
CA ILE A 290 -6.65 -27.54 -9.04
C ILE A 290 -5.85 -27.58 -7.76
N CYS A 291 -4.53 -27.51 -7.89
CA CYS A 291 -3.62 -27.28 -6.78
C CYS A 291 -3.49 -25.78 -6.53
N ILE A 292 -3.69 -25.36 -5.28
CA ILE A 292 -3.39 -24.01 -4.81
C ILE A 292 -2.22 -24.15 -3.83
N ALA A 293 -1.04 -23.76 -4.28
CA ALA A 293 0.19 -23.83 -3.50
C ALA A 293 0.59 -22.44 -3.03
N GLY A 294 1.35 -22.36 -1.94
CA GLY A 294 1.98 -21.13 -1.50
C GLY A 294 3.42 -21.35 -1.06
N VAL A 295 4.21 -20.28 -1.10
CA VAL A 295 5.59 -20.26 -0.56
C VAL A 295 5.72 -19.14 0.46
N GLY A 296 6.71 -19.26 1.35
CA GLY A 296 7.05 -18.20 2.30
C GLY A 296 7.39 -16.88 1.60
N ASP A 297 7.27 -15.78 2.33
CA ASP A 297 7.63 -14.46 1.83
C ASP A 297 9.13 -14.38 1.48
N PHE A 298 9.44 -13.74 0.35
CA PHE A 298 10.78 -13.64 -0.22
C PHE A 298 11.78 -12.92 0.69
N LEU A 299 11.33 -11.94 1.48
CA LEU A 299 12.21 -11.06 2.25
C LEU A 299 12.53 -11.61 3.64
N CYS A 300 11.64 -12.43 4.20
CA CYS A 300 11.73 -12.80 5.62
C CYS A 300 11.43 -14.27 5.93
N ASP A 301 11.07 -15.09 4.95
CA ASP A 301 10.83 -16.51 5.16
C ASP A 301 11.57 -17.37 4.12
N VAL A 302 11.55 -18.68 4.33
CA VAL A 302 12.10 -19.62 3.35
C VAL A 302 11.12 -19.78 2.20
N VAL A 303 11.61 -19.67 0.96
CA VAL A 303 10.86 -20.00 -0.25
C VAL A 303 11.13 -21.46 -0.62
N ASP A 304 10.23 -22.36 -0.21
CA ASP A 304 10.38 -23.82 -0.41
C ASP A 304 9.32 -24.35 -1.38
N ALA A 305 9.63 -24.22 -2.68
CA ALA A 305 8.78 -24.68 -3.77
C ALA A 305 8.64 -26.20 -3.83
N ASP A 306 9.69 -26.92 -3.44
CA ASP A 306 9.71 -28.38 -3.47
C ASP A 306 8.73 -28.96 -2.46
N ARG A 307 8.73 -28.43 -1.24
CA ARG A 307 7.74 -28.79 -0.24
C ARG A 307 6.33 -28.36 -0.65
N ALA A 308 6.17 -27.14 -1.16
CA ALA A 308 4.87 -26.62 -1.58
C ALA A 308 4.22 -27.51 -2.67
N LEU A 309 5.01 -27.97 -3.65
CA LEU A 309 4.52 -28.70 -4.82
C LEU A 309 4.76 -30.22 -4.77
N ALA A 310 5.34 -30.76 -3.70
CA ALA A 310 5.59 -32.19 -3.55
C ALA A 310 4.31 -33.03 -3.79
N GLY A 311 4.38 -34.11 -4.56
CA GLY A 311 3.24 -35.01 -4.74
C GLY A 311 2.02 -34.42 -5.48
N VAL A 312 2.14 -33.25 -6.11
CA VAL A 312 1.12 -32.73 -7.03
C VAL A 312 1.19 -33.51 -8.35
N PRO A 313 0.09 -34.09 -8.85
CA PRO A 313 0.08 -34.79 -10.13
C PRO A 313 0.59 -33.90 -11.28
N SER A 314 1.29 -34.49 -12.26
CA SER A 314 1.92 -33.75 -13.36
C SER A 314 0.92 -32.97 -14.23
N GLY A 315 -0.23 -33.57 -14.51
CA GLY A 315 -1.31 -32.96 -15.30
C GLY A 315 -2.26 -32.07 -14.50
N MET A 316 -2.06 -31.89 -13.19
CA MET A 316 -2.95 -31.06 -12.39
C MET A 316 -2.57 -29.57 -12.52
N PRO A 317 -3.53 -28.67 -12.79
CA PRO A 317 -3.26 -27.24 -12.83
C PRO A 317 -2.82 -26.70 -11.48
N ARG A 318 -1.92 -25.71 -11.50
CA ARG A 318 -1.24 -25.17 -10.32
C ARG A 318 -1.28 -23.65 -10.31
N VAL A 319 -1.98 -23.13 -9.30
CA VAL A 319 -1.95 -21.71 -8.95
C VAL A 319 -1.01 -21.53 -7.76
N LEU A 320 0.00 -20.68 -7.92
CA LEU A 320 0.95 -20.36 -6.87
C LEU A 320 0.61 -19.01 -6.23
N LEU A 321 0.54 -18.99 -4.90
CA LEU A 321 0.47 -17.77 -4.10
C LEU A 321 1.86 -17.44 -3.57
N SER A 322 2.27 -16.20 -3.76
CA SER A 322 3.44 -15.65 -3.08
C SER A 322 3.18 -14.19 -2.80
N HIS A 323 3.52 -13.69 -1.62
CA HIS A 323 3.34 -12.28 -1.32
C HIS A 323 4.19 -11.41 -2.26
N ASN A 324 5.46 -11.75 -2.45
CA ASN A 324 6.41 -10.99 -3.25
C ASN A 324 6.57 -11.57 -4.68
N PRO A 325 6.35 -10.76 -5.74
CA PRO A 325 6.43 -11.25 -7.12
C PRO A 325 7.84 -11.61 -7.60
N ASP A 326 8.90 -11.15 -6.92
CA ASP A 326 10.29 -11.50 -7.27
C ASP A 326 10.57 -13.00 -7.13
N VAL A 327 9.73 -13.73 -6.38
CA VAL A 327 9.76 -15.19 -6.30
C VAL A 327 9.68 -15.84 -7.69
N ALA A 328 8.99 -15.24 -8.66
CA ALA A 328 8.91 -15.75 -10.03
C ALA A 328 10.27 -15.82 -10.74
N GLU A 329 11.23 -14.99 -10.32
CA GLU A 329 12.57 -14.92 -10.92
C GLU A 329 13.53 -15.96 -10.36
N LEU A 330 13.19 -16.58 -9.23
CA LEU A 330 14.08 -17.54 -8.58
C LEU A 330 14.28 -18.77 -9.47
N PRO A 331 15.53 -19.24 -9.70
CA PRO A 331 15.78 -20.43 -10.50
C PRO A 331 15.08 -21.69 -9.99
N THR A 332 14.89 -21.78 -8.66
CA THR A 332 14.13 -22.83 -7.97
C THR A 332 12.63 -22.79 -8.28
N ILE A 333 12.10 -21.63 -8.64
CA ILE A 333 10.68 -21.45 -9.00
C ILE A 333 10.49 -21.53 -10.52
N ALA A 334 11.31 -20.80 -11.27
CA ALA A 334 11.26 -20.72 -12.73
C ALA A 334 11.71 -22.01 -13.45
N GLY A 335 12.09 -23.07 -12.72
CA GLY A 335 12.52 -24.35 -13.31
C GLY A 335 13.84 -24.26 -14.08
N ARG A 336 14.72 -23.30 -13.73
CA ARG A 336 16.02 -23.07 -14.39
C ARG A 336 17.21 -23.72 -13.69
N SER A 337 17.01 -24.33 -12.51
CA SER A 337 18.07 -25.07 -11.82
C SER A 337 18.25 -26.46 -12.43
N GLY A 338 19.39 -26.71 -13.08
CA GLY A 338 19.83 -28.03 -13.54
C GLY A 338 20.14 -29.05 -12.42
N VAL A 339 19.67 -28.80 -11.20
CA VAL A 339 19.85 -29.66 -10.03
C VAL A 339 18.52 -30.36 -9.74
N GLY A 340 18.39 -31.59 -10.23
CA GLY A 340 17.62 -32.66 -9.57
C GLY A 340 16.09 -32.69 -9.68
N GLY A 341 15.43 -31.76 -10.37
CA GLY A 341 13.97 -31.83 -10.56
C GLY A 341 13.57 -31.28 -11.92
N GLY A 342 12.74 -32.01 -12.66
CA GLY A 342 12.21 -31.56 -13.96
C GLY A 342 11.49 -30.21 -13.87
N GLN A 343 11.11 -29.64 -15.02
CA GLN A 343 10.41 -28.35 -15.04
C GLN A 343 9.20 -28.34 -14.09
N ARG A 344 9.24 -27.45 -13.08
CA ARG A 344 8.11 -27.26 -12.16
C ARG A 344 7.02 -26.54 -12.93
N ARG A 345 5.98 -27.27 -13.31
CA ARG A 345 4.77 -26.67 -13.88
C ARG A 345 4.13 -25.75 -12.83
N ILE A 346 3.89 -24.51 -13.21
CA ILE A 346 3.06 -23.51 -12.53
C ILE A 346 2.30 -22.81 -13.66
N ASP A 347 0.97 -22.75 -13.57
CA ASP A 347 0.14 -22.17 -14.64
C ASP A 347 -0.11 -20.67 -14.42
N LEU A 348 -0.17 -20.24 -13.15
CA LEU A 348 -0.38 -18.85 -12.75
C LEU A 348 0.21 -18.60 -11.37
N MET A 349 0.88 -17.46 -11.18
CA MET A 349 1.20 -16.94 -9.86
C MET A 349 0.41 -15.66 -9.53
N LEU A 350 0.01 -15.50 -8.28
CA LEU A 350 -0.66 -14.31 -7.75
C LEU A 350 0.17 -13.69 -6.62
N SER A 351 0.42 -12.38 -6.69
CA SER A 351 1.25 -11.66 -5.72
C SER A 351 0.77 -10.26 -5.40
N GLY A 352 1.14 -9.77 -4.22
CA GLY A 352 0.91 -8.41 -3.74
C GLY A 352 2.25 -7.66 -3.60
N HIS A 353 2.52 -7.14 -2.41
CA HIS A 353 3.78 -6.55 -1.93
C HIS A 353 4.13 -5.18 -2.52
N THR A 354 4.01 -5.03 -3.83
CA THR A 354 4.60 -3.88 -4.51
C THR A 354 3.76 -2.61 -4.39
N HIS A 355 2.46 -2.76 -4.08
CA HIS A 355 1.46 -1.69 -4.11
C HIS A 355 1.41 -0.88 -5.42
N GLY A 356 2.04 -1.37 -6.49
CA GLY A 356 2.38 -0.62 -7.69
C GLY A 356 3.23 0.62 -7.47
N GLY A 357 4.01 0.66 -6.40
CA GLY A 357 4.86 1.79 -6.00
C GLY A 357 4.12 2.90 -5.25
N GLN A 358 2.78 2.82 -5.13
CA GLN A 358 1.86 3.82 -4.56
C GLN A 358 1.86 5.22 -5.21
N ILE A 359 2.97 5.68 -5.75
CA ILE A 359 3.14 7.00 -6.38
C ILE A 359 3.66 6.80 -7.80
N GLY A 360 2.80 7.05 -8.77
CA GLY A 360 3.13 7.09 -10.18
C GLY A 360 3.05 8.51 -10.72
N LEU A 361 4.02 8.90 -11.55
CA LEU A 361 3.92 10.12 -12.33
C LEU A 361 3.09 9.86 -13.59
N PRO A 362 2.24 10.81 -14.02
CA PRO A 362 1.56 10.71 -15.31
C PRO A 362 2.56 10.42 -16.44
N PHE A 363 2.21 9.48 -17.32
CA PHE A 363 3.00 9.06 -18.51
C PHE A 363 4.33 8.36 -18.23
N ILE A 364 4.91 8.50 -17.03
CA ILE A 364 6.19 7.87 -16.65
C ILE A 364 5.95 6.58 -15.85
N GLY A 365 4.91 6.56 -15.00
CA GLY A 365 4.63 5.45 -14.09
C GLY A 365 5.34 5.58 -12.74
N PRO A 366 5.43 4.50 -11.95
CA PRO A 366 6.03 4.55 -10.62
C PRO A 366 7.54 4.76 -10.68
N LEU A 367 8.03 5.67 -9.84
CA LEU A 367 9.47 5.95 -9.71
C LEU A 367 10.19 4.89 -8.87
N TYR A 368 9.46 4.26 -7.96
CA TYR A 368 9.95 3.22 -7.08
C TYR A 368 8.90 2.14 -6.94
N VAL A 369 9.33 0.89 -7.03
CA VAL A 369 8.52 -0.30 -6.83
C VAL A 369 9.33 -1.21 -5.90
N PRO A 370 8.79 -1.62 -4.74
CA PRO A 370 9.48 -2.57 -3.87
C PRO A 370 9.76 -3.88 -4.62
N GLY A 371 11.04 -4.24 -4.74
CA GLY A 371 11.50 -5.43 -5.44
C GLY A 371 12.79 -5.21 -6.23
N ASN A 372 13.25 -6.28 -6.86
CA ASN A 372 14.55 -6.37 -7.53
C ASN A 372 14.45 -6.21 -9.06
N ASN A 373 13.23 -6.13 -9.61
CA ASN A 373 12.98 -6.17 -11.06
C ASN A 373 12.44 -4.84 -11.62
N GLY A 374 12.78 -3.72 -10.96
CA GLY A 374 12.34 -2.39 -11.37
C GLY A 374 10.81 -2.30 -11.46
N THR A 375 10.29 -1.81 -12.58
CA THR A 375 8.84 -1.62 -12.77
C THR A 375 8.11 -2.84 -13.32
N LYS A 376 8.81 -3.96 -13.60
CA LYS A 376 8.21 -5.17 -14.17
C LYS A 376 7.01 -5.66 -13.36
N TYR A 377 7.14 -5.67 -12.04
CA TYR A 377 6.13 -6.15 -11.11
C TYR A 377 5.35 -5.03 -10.41
N ALA A 378 5.17 -3.87 -11.08
CA ALA A 378 4.38 -2.75 -10.56
C ALA A 378 2.85 -3.00 -10.53
N GLY A 379 2.37 -4.19 -10.88
CA GLY A 379 0.95 -4.52 -10.92
C GLY A 379 0.45 -4.79 -12.34
N GLY A 380 -0.52 -5.71 -12.46
CA GLY A 380 -1.04 -6.15 -13.76
C GLY A 380 -0.85 -7.65 -14.00
N PHE A 381 -1.16 -8.09 -15.22
CA PHE A 381 -0.82 -9.41 -15.73
C PHE A 381 0.51 -9.34 -16.47
N VAL A 382 1.53 -9.99 -15.94
CA VAL A 382 2.93 -9.86 -16.35
C VAL A 382 3.51 -11.23 -16.66
N GLN A 383 4.33 -11.35 -17.69
CA GLN A 383 5.03 -12.60 -17.98
C GLN A 383 6.28 -12.72 -17.12
N GLY A 384 6.30 -13.71 -16.22
CA GLY A 384 7.50 -14.16 -15.53
C GLY A 384 8.40 -15.00 -16.45
N PRO A 385 9.59 -15.43 -15.99
CA PRO A 385 10.52 -16.20 -16.83
C PRO A 385 9.96 -17.53 -17.35
N ALA A 386 9.05 -18.16 -16.60
CA ALA A 386 8.49 -19.47 -16.93
C ALA A 386 6.96 -19.50 -17.02
N PHE A 387 6.27 -18.62 -16.29
CA PHE A 387 4.81 -18.62 -16.17
C PHE A 387 4.30 -17.18 -15.93
N PRO A 388 3.01 -16.91 -16.21
CA PRO A 388 2.45 -15.59 -15.98
C PRO A 388 2.19 -15.32 -14.49
N VAL A 389 2.28 -14.04 -14.13
CA VAL A 389 2.11 -13.51 -12.77
C VAL A 389 1.07 -12.39 -12.79
N ILE A 390 0.07 -12.48 -11.94
CA ILE A 390 -0.82 -11.36 -11.63
C ILE A 390 -0.28 -10.68 -10.36
N VAL A 391 0.12 -9.42 -10.50
CA VAL A 391 0.53 -8.59 -9.36
C VAL A 391 -0.57 -7.60 -9.02
N SER A 392 -1.06 -7.66 -7.79
CA SER A 392 -2.04 -6.72 -7.25
C SER A 392 -1.35 -5.44 -6.80
N ARG A 393 -2.01 -4.29 -7.01
CA ARG A 393 -1.59 -3.03 -6.39
C ARG A 393 -1.99 -2.90 -4.93
N GLY A 394 -2.58 -3.96 -4.35
CA GLY A 394 -2.98 -4.01 -2.94
C GLY A 394 -4.25 -3.21 -2.65
N VAL A 395 -4.95 -3.59 -1.58
CA VAL A 395 -6.17 -2.91 -1.11
C VAL A 395 -5.84 -1.66 -0.29
N GLY A 396 -4.86 -1.77 0.58
CA GLY A 396 -4.49 -0.76 1.58
C GLY A 396 -3.28 0.09 1.16
N MET A 397 -2.47 0.50 2.14
CA MET A 397 -1.26 1.30 1.96
C MET A 397 -0.19 0.82 2.95
N SER A 398 1.06 0.80 2.52
CA SER A 398 2.20 0.46 3.38
C SER A 398 3.28 1.54 3.39
N ILE A 399 3.81 1.86 2.21
CA ILE A 399 5.01 2.70 2.02
C ILE A 399 4.77 4.11 2.56
N CYS A 400 3.66 4.71 2.14
CA CYS A 400 3.26 6.05 2.53
C CYS A 400 1.73 6.15 2.63
N PRO A 401 1.17 7.11 3.38
CA PRO A 401 -0.29 7.29 3.49
C PRO A 401 -0.89 8.00 2.25
N ILE A 402 -0.31 7.80 1.06
CA ILE A 402 -0.78 8.43 -0.18
C ILE A 402 -0.80 7.44 -1.33
N ARG A 403 -1.73 7.64 -2.26
CA ARG A 403 -1.76 7.01 -3.56
C ARG A 403 -1.93 8.06 -4.65
N PHE A 404 -1.05 8.08 -5.64
CA PHE A 404 -1.13 9.02 -6.77
C PHE A 404 -0.92 8.26 -8.08
N CYS A 405 -1.88 8.35 -9.00
CA CYS A 405 -1.92 7.59 -10.26
C CYS A 405 -1.76 6.05 -10.14
N VAL A 406 -1.86 5.49 -8.93
CA VAL A 406 -1.75 4.06 -8.63
C VAL A 406 -2.89 3.68 -7.68
N PRO A 407 -4.14 3.60 -8.18
CA PRO A 407 -5.29 3.32 -7.34
C PRO A 407 -5.16 1.94 -6.67
N PRO A 408 -5.75 1.75 -5.48
CA PRO A 408 -5.83 0.44 -4.85
C PRO A 408 -6.73 -0.48 -5.67
N GLU A 409 -6.49 -1.78 -5.61
CA GLU A 409 -7.16 -2.74 -6.48
C GLU A 409 -7.71 -3.95 -5.72
N LEU A 410 -8.91 -4.37 -6.15
CA LEU A 410 -9.48 -5.68 -5.87
C LEU A 410 -9.42 -6.48 -7.17
N VAL A 411 -8.88 -7.70 -7.14
CA VAL A 411 -8.61 -8.47 -8.36
C VAL A 411 -9.59 -9.63 -8.47
N GLU A 412 -10.29 -9.72 -9.59
CA GLU A 412 -11.08 -10.89 -10.00
C GLU A 412 -10.35 -11.61 -11.13
N VAL A 413 -10.13 -12.91 -10.97
CA VAL A 413 -9.51 -13.76 -11.97
C VAL A 413 -10.51 -14.83 -12.37
N LYS A 414 -10.89 -14.82 -13.65
CA LYS A 414 -11.69 -15.87 -14.27
C LYS A 414 -10.75 -16.88 -14.92
N PHE A 415 -10.71 -18.10 -14.41
CA PHE A 415 -9.98 -19.18 -15.05
C PHE A 415 -10.76 -19.66 -16.26
N THR A 416 -10.08 -19.84 -17.38
CA THR A 416 -10.65 -20.41 -18.60
C THR A 416 -9.81 -21.59 -19.03
N ARG A 417 -10.42 -22.56 -19.72
CA ARG A 417 -9.63 -23.63 -20.35
C ARG A 417 -8.74 -23.04 -21.46
N ALA A 418 -7.48 -23.46 -21.49
CA ALA A 418 -6.47 -23.03 -22.47
C ALA A 418 -6.62 -23.75 -23.82
#